data_AF-A0AAE0WTQ3-F1
#
_entry.id   AF-A0AAE0WTQ3-F1
#
_cell.length_a   1.000
_cell.length_b   1.000
_cell.length_c   1.000
_cell.angle_alpha   90.00
_cell.angle_beta   90.00
_cell.angle_gamma   90.00
#
_symmetry.space_group_name_H-M   'P 1'
#
loop_
_entity.id
_entity.type
_entity.pdbx_description
1 polymer ?
#
loop_
_entity_poly.entity_id
_entity_poly.type
_entity_poly.pdbx_seq_one_letter_code
_entity_poly.pdbx_strand_id
1 'polypeptide(L)'
;MASTIPSNQISYTTLALASAGLLTTGCLAYALYFDYRRRNDLEFRKHLRKQHKRVSKTIEQEAKANEQGQKDKIRRVVEDANEEGFPKDPEETEGYFMQEVARGEGMCTDGSDPVDAALCFYKALKVYPQPRELISIYDKTVPKPILDILAEMIAVDPNISVSGSSSDAGHPTVE
;
A
#
# COMPACT_ATOMS: atom_id res chain seq x y z
N MET A 1 80.90 2.69 -55.97
CA MET A 1 80.32 3.18 -54.70
C MET A 1 79.42 2.08 -54.16
N ALA A 2 79.91 1.28 -53.21
CA ALA A 2 79.15 0.16 -52.67
C ALA A 2 78.23 0.67 -51.55
N SER A 3 76.93 0.63 -51.81
CA SER A 3 75.89 0.89 -50.81
C SER A 3 75.89 -0.24 -49.79
N THR A 4 76.23 0.07 -48.54
CA THR A 4 76.07 -0.86 -47.42
C THR A 4 74.65 -0.75 -46.89
N ILE A 5 73.84 -1.78 -47.13
CA ILE A 5 72.53 -1.93 -46.51
C ILE A 5 72.77 -2.50 -45.10
N PRO A 6 72.35 -1.83 -44.01
CA PRO A 6 72.49 -2.41 -42.69
C PRO A 6 71.55 -3.61 -42.52
N SER A 7 72.12 -4.80 -42.29
CA SER A 7 71.36 -5.98 -41.88
C SER A 7 70.97 -5.84 -40.41
N ASN A 8 69.71 -5.52 -40.14
CA ASN A 8 69.20 -5.41 -38.78
C ASN A 8 68.95 -6.82 -38.20
N GLN A 9 69.81 -7.27 -37.27
CA GLN A 9 69.64 -8.55 -36.58
C GLN A 9 68.59 -8.38 -35.48
N ILE A 10 67.47 -9.08 -35.60
CA ILE A 10 66.37 -8.99 -34.63
C ILE A 10 66.82 -9.62 -33.30
N SER A 11 66.74 -8.86 -32.21
CA SER A 11 67.15 -9.30 -30.88
C SER A 11 66.04 -10.13 -30.20
N TYR A 12 66.40 -11.19 -29.49
CA TYR A 12 65.45 -12.01 -28.73
C TYR A 12 64.60 -11.19 -27.74
N THR A 13 65.16 -10.12 -27.17
CA THR A 13 64.44 -9.18 -26.29
C THR A 13 63.34 -8.44 -27.04
N THR A 14 63.60 -8.02 -28.29
CA THR A 14 62.58 -7.37 -29.14
C THR A 14 61.47 -8.34 -29.52
N LEU A 15 61.79 -9.61 -29.75
CA LEU A 15 60.82 -10.65 -30.05
C LEU A 15 59.96 -11.01 -28.83
N ALA A 16 60.56 -11.07 -27.64
CA ALA A 16 59.86 -11.31 -26.37
C ALA A 16 58.95 -10.13 -25.97
N LEU A 17 59.40 -8.88 -26.15
CA LEU A 17 58.57 -7.69 -25.92
C LEU A 17 57.39 -7.62 -26.89
N ALA A 18 57.62 -7.92 -28.17
CA ALA A 18 56.57 -7.93 -29.18
C ALA A 18 55.51 -9.01 -28.88
N SER A 19 55.92 -10.22 -28.51
CA SER A 19 54.98 -11.30 -28.18
C SER A 19 54.20 -11.03 -26.90
N ALA A 20 54.86 -10.50 -25.86
CA ALA A 20 54.21 -10.10 -24.62
C ALA A 20 53.20 -8.96 -24.84
N GLY A 21 53.54 -7.97 -25.67
CA GLY A 21 52.64 -6.87 -26.05
C GLY A 21 51.39 -7.37 -26.79
N LEU A 22 51.55 -8.34 -27.70
CA LEU A 22 50.44 -8.91 -28.47
C LEU A 22 49.52 -9.75 -27.59
N LEU A 23 50.07 -10.55 -26.68
CA LEU A 23 49.30 -11.34 -25.71
C LEU A 23 48.52 -10.45 -24.74
N THR A 24 49.17 -9.44 -24.15
CA THR A 24 48.51 -8.54 -23.20
C THR A 24 47.38 -7.75 -23.85
N THR A 25 47.60 -7.25 -25.07
CA THR A 25 46.57 -6.53 -25.83
C THR A 25 45.44 -7.46 -26.24
N GLY A 26 45.73 -8.68 -26.67
CA GLY A 26 44.73 -9.71 -26.99
C GLY A 26 43.87 -10.07 -25.77
N CYS A 27 44.49 -10.25 -24.61
CA CYS A 27 43.79 -10.51 -23.36
C CYS A 27 42.88 -9.34 -22.94
N LEU A 28 43.38 -8.10 -23.01
CA LEU A 28 42.58 -6.91 -22.70
C LEU A 28 41.41 -6.74 -23.67
N ALA A 29 41.65 -6.89 -24.98
CA ALA A 29 40.60 -6.82 -25.99
C ALA A 29 39.53 -7.90 -25.77
N TYR A 30 39.94 -9.13 -25.45
CA TYR A 30 39.00 -10.21 -25.14
C TYR A 30 38.21 -9.93 -23.86
N ALA A 31 38.85 -9.41 -22.81
CA ALA A 31 38.17 -9.07 -21.56
C ALA A 31 37.11 -7.98 -21.78
N LEU A 32 37.43 -6.93 -22.56
CA LEU A 32 36.49 -5.88 -22.93
C LEU A 32 35.33 -6.42 -23.79
N TYR A 33 35.63 -7.26 -24.79
CA TYR A 33 34.62 -7.91 -25.62
C TYR A 33 33.70 -8.81 -24.78
N PHE A 34 34.27 -9.59 -23.86
CA PHE A 34 33.54 -10.51 -23.00
C PHE A 34 32.60 -9.77 -22.05
N ASP A 35 33.07 -8.69 -21.40
CA ASP A 35 32.22 -7.86 -20.54
C ASP A 35 31.09 -7.18 -21.34
N TYR A 36 31.41 -6.68 -22.55
CA TYR A 36 30.40 -6.10 -23.45
C TYR A 36 29.34 -7.13 -23.88
N ARG A 37 29.76 -8.33 -24.29
CA ARG A 37 28.85 -9.41 -24.70
C ARG A 37 27.97 -9.87 -23.54
N ARG A 38 28.54 -10.00 -22.34
CA ARG A 38 27.81 -10.34 -21.12
C ARG A 38 26.75 -9.27 -20.77
N ARG A 39 27.08 -7.99 -20.90
CA ARG A 39 26.14 -6.89 -20.57
C ARG A 39 25.04 -6.69 -21.62
N ASN A 40 25.29 -7.08 -22.87
CA ASN A 40 24.33 -6.93 -23.97
C ASN A 40 23.53 -8.19 -24.31
N ASP A 41 23.57 -9.22 -23.45
CA ASP A 41 22.78 -10.43 -23.67
C ASP A 41 21.27 -10.12 -23.63
N LEU A 42 20.58 -10.44 -24.73
CA LEU A 42 19.14 -10.26 -24.89
C LEU A 42 18.34 -11.11 -23.91
N GLU A 43 18.81 -12.33 -23.62
CA GLU A 43 18.11 -13.24 -22.72
C GLU A 43 18.14 -12.71 -21.29
N PHE A 44 19.27 -12.16 -20.82
CA PHE A 44 19.36 -11.56 -19.50
C PHE A 44 18.36 -10.39 -19.32
N ARG A 45 18.25 -9.52 -20.32
CA ARG A 45 17.28 -8.39 -20.29
C ARG A 45 15.83 -8.90 -20.29
N LYS A 46 15.52 -9.95 -21.06
CA LYS A 46 14.21 -10.59 -21.05
C LYS A 46 13.90 -11.19 -19.68
N HIS A 47 14.88 -11.88 -19.07
CA HIS A 47 14.76 -12.45 -17.73
C HIS A 47 14.49 -11.38 -16.66
N LEU A 48 15.25 -10.28 -16.67
CA LEU A 48 15.03 -9.15 -15.74
C LEU A 48 13.63 -8.54 -15.89
N ARG A 49 13.19 -8.29 -17.13
CA ARG A 49 11.83 -7.76 -17.39
C ARG A 49 10.76 -8.72 -16.87
N LYS A 50 10.95 -10.04 -17.07
CA LYS A 50 10.04 -11.08 -16.59
C LYS A 50 10.00 -11.13 -15.06
N GLN A 51 11.15 -11.01 -14.39
CA GLN A 51 11.25 -10.96 -12.94
C GLN A 51 10.58 -9.69 -12.39
N HIS A 52 10.89 -8.52 -12.93
CA HIS A 52 10.26 -7.27 -12.50
C HIS A 52 8.73 -7.32 -12.66
N LYS A 53 8.23 -7.84 -13.79
CA LYS A 53 6.79 -8.03 -14.01
C LYS A 53 6.17 -9.04 -13.04
N ARG A 54 6.91 -10.07 -12.61
CA ARG A 54 6.43 -11.03 -11.61
C ARG A 54 6.35 -10.36 -10.23
N VAL A 55 7.41 -9.68 -9.82
CA VAL A 55 7.45 -8.95 -8.54
C VAL A 55 6.39 -7.86 -8.48
N SER A 56 6.20 -7.08 -9.55
CA SER A 56 5.14 -6.07 -9.58
C SER A 56 3.75 -6.69 -9.46
N LYS A 57 3.52 -7.83 -10.12
CA LYS A 57 2.25 -8.56 -10.02
C LYS A 57 2.02 -9.15 -8.64
N THR A 58 3.05 -9.70 -8.00
CA THR A 58 2.92 -10.26 -6.64
C THR A 58 2.62 -9.15 -5.64
N ILE A 59 3.31 -8.01 -5.73
CA ILE A 59 3.02 -6.84 -4.89
C ILE A 59 1.59 -6.34 -5.10
N GLU A 60 1.13 -6.24 -6.35
CA GLU A 60 -0.25 -5.83 -6.65
C GLU A 60 -1.29 -6.84 -6.14
N GLN A 61 -1.00 -8.14 -6.26
CA GLN A 61 -1.86 -9.21 -5.74
C GLN A 61 -1.90 -9.23 -4.22
N GLU A 62 -0.76 -9.06 -3.56
CA GLU A 62 -0.65 -8.97 -2.11
C GLU A 62 -1.35 -7.72 -1.57
N ALA A 63 -1.22 -6.57 -2.24
CA ALA A 63 -1.94 -5.35 -1.89
C ALA A 63 -3.46 -5.55 -1.99
N LYS A 64 -3.94 -6.14 -3.10
CA LYS A 64 -5.35 -6.45 -3.31
C LYS A 64 -5.88 -7.48 -2.30
N ALA A 65 -5.11 -8.52 -2.01
CA ALA A 65 -5.48 -9.54 -1.03
C ALA A 65 -5.53 -8.96 0.40
N ASN A 66 -4.60 -8.06 0.74
CA ASN A 66 -4.59 -7.38 2.03
C ASN A 66 -5.78 -6.43 2.16
N GLU A 67 -6.11 -5.67 1.11
CA GLU A 67 -7.30 -4.82 1.08
C GLU A 67 -8.58 -5.66 1.26
N GLN A 68 -8.71 -6.77 0.52
CA GLN A 68 -9.86 -7.68 0.67
C GLN A 68 -9.93 -8.28 2.08
N GLY A 69 -8.80 -8.72 2.64
CA GLY A 69 -8.74 -9.27 3.98
C GLY A 69 -9.14 -8.26 5.06
N GLN A 70 -8.75 -6.99 4.90
CA GLN A 70 -9.20 -5.90 5.79
C GLN A 70 -10.71 -5.69 5.69
N LYS A 71 -11.27 -5.64 4.47
CA LYS A 71 -12.73 -5.50 4.28
C LYS A 71 -13.52 -6.66 4.86
N ASP A 72 -13.03 -7.88 4.69
CA ASP A 72 -13.67 -9.08 5.27
C ASP A 72 -13.59 -9.06 6.80
N LYS A 73 -12.48 -8.59 7.38
CA LYS A 73 -12.36 -8.38 8.83
C LYS A 73 -13.38 -7.36 9.32
N ILE A 74 -13.47 -6.20 8.66
CA ILE A 74 -14.43 -5.13 9.00
C ILE A 74 -15.86 -5.67 8.96
N ARG A 75 -16.24 -6.41 7.91
CA ARG A 75 -17.58 -7.01 7.77
C ARG A 75 -17.94 -7.96 8.92
N ARG A 76 -17.03 -8.88 9.25
CA ARG A 76 -17.24 -9.83 10.36
C ARG A 76 -17.42 -9.11 11.69
N VAL A 77 -16.54 -8.15 11.95
CA VAL A 77 -16.54 -7.36 13.18
C VAL A 77 -17.83 -6.55 13.35
N VAL A 78 -18.40 -6.02 12.25
CA VAL A 78 -19.69 -5.34 12.25
C VAL A 78 -20.86 -6.32 12.43
N GLU A 79 -20.80 -7.48 11.79
CA GLU A 79 -21.82 -8.54 11.93
C GLU A 79 -21.89 -9.05 13.38
N ASP A 80 -20.73 -9.37 13.98
CA ASP A 80 -20.62 -9.77 15.39
C ASP A 80 -21.21 -8.69 16.32
N ALA A 81 -20.88 -7.42 16.08
CA ALA A 81 -21.43 -6.30 16.87
C ALA A 81 -22.95 -6.15 16.73
N ASN A 82 -23.50 -6.46 15.56
CA ASN A 82 -24.94 -6.42 15.34
C ASN A 82 -25.67 -7.63 15.96
N GLU A 83 -25.02 -8.80 16.02
CA GLU A 83 -25.54 -10.00 16.67
C GLU A 83 -25.54 -9.88 18.21
N GLU A 84 -24.53 -9.25 18.81
CA GLU A 84 -24.46 -8.96 20.26
C GLU A 84 -25.68 -8.15 20.73
N GLY A 85 -26.25 -7.32 19.85
CA GLY A 85 -27.37 -6.46 20.16
C GLY A 85 -26.97 -5.24 21.00
N PHE A 86 -27.87 -4.26 21.06
CA PHE A 86 -27.64 -2.99 21.74
C PHE A 86 -28.61 -2.81 22.92
N PRO A 87 -28.18 -2.11 24.00
CA PRO A 87 -29.09 -1.73 25.08
C PRO A 87 -30.28 -0.94 24.53
N LYS A 88 -31.48 -1.20 25.07
CA LYS A 88 -32.72 -0.52 24.65
C LYS A 88 -33.22 0.49 25.67
N ASP A 89 -32.74 0.41 26.90
CA ASP A 89 -33.11 1.32 27.97
C ASP A 89 -32.30 2.62 27.87
N PRO A 90 -32.92 3.82 27.98
CA PRO A 90 -32.22 5.08 27.79
C PRO A 90 -31.07 5.31 28.79
N GLU A 91 -31.20 4.85 30.03
CA GLU A 91 -30.16 5.03 31.06
C GLU A 91 -28.94 4.14 30.77
N GLU A 92 -29.19 2.88 30.40
CA GLU A 92 -28.12 1.95 29.98
C GLU A 92 -27.47 2.36 28.65
N THR A 93 -28.25 2.97 27.74
CA THR A 93 -27.78 3.44 26.43
C THR A 93 -26.78 4.59 26.58
N GLU A 94 -27.05 5.56 27.46
CA GLU A 94 -26.12 6.67 27.69
C GLU A 94 -24.80 6.18 28.30
N GLY A 95 -24.86 5.26 29.26
CA GLY A 95 -23.67 4.64 29.84
C GLY A 95 -22.84 3.87 28.81
N TYR A 96 -23.50 3.07 27.99
CA TYR A 96 -22.86 2.31 26.90
C TYR A 96 -22.21 3.22 25.86
N PHE A 97 -22.90 4.30 25.48
CA PHE A 97 -22.38 5.32 24.57
C PHE A 97 -21.07 5.93 25.11
N MET A 98 -21.09 6.42 26.34
CA MET A 98 -19.92 7.05 26.96
C MET A 98 -18.74 6.08 27.07
N GLN A 99 -19.02 4.81 27.42
CA GLN A 99 -18.01 3.77 27.51
C GLN A 99 -17.36 3.47 26.15
N GLU A 100 -18.16 3.31 25.09
CA GLU A 100 -17.64 3.02 23.75
C GLU A 100 -16.87 4.21 23.17
N VAL A 101 -17.33 5.45 23.38
CA VAL A 101 -16.57 6.65 22.95
C VAL A 101 -15.24 6.75 23.68
N ALA A 102 -15.23 6.61 25.01
CA ALA A 102 -13.99 6.65 25.78
C ALA A 102 -13.01 5.54 25.38
N ARG A 103 -13.52 4.33 25.09
CA ARG A 103 -12.72 3.21 24.60
C ARG A 103 -12.14 3.48 23.20
N GLY A 104 -12.97 3.99 22.28
CA GLY A 104 -12.55 4.36 20.93
C GLY A 104 -11.48 5.46 20.94
N GLU A 105 -11.65 6.49 21.77
CA GLU A 105 -10.66 7.57 21.95
C GLU A 105 -9.35 7.07 22.55
N GLY A 106 -9.40 6.19 23.56
CA GLY A 106 -8.20 5.56 24.11
C GLY A 106 -7.44 4.71 23.08
N MET A 107 -8.17 3.97 22.23
CA MET A 107 -7.54 3.21 21.14
C MET A 107 -6.89 4.11 20.08
N CYS A 108 -7.44 5.32 19.86
CA CYS A 108 -6.83 6.34 18.99
C CYS A 108 -5.51 6.85 19.55
N THR A 109 -5.37 7.00 20.87
CA THR A 109 -4.14 7.48 21.51
C THR A 109 -3.07 6.41 21.62
N ASP A 110 -3.48 5.18 21.90
CA ASP A 110 -2.56 4.06 22.16
C ASP A 110 -1.97 3.46 20.88
N GLY A 111 -2.50 3.84 19.71
CA GLY A 111 -2.09 3.27 18.42
C GLY A 111 -2.52 1.82 18.25
N SER A 112 -3.63 1.45 18.89
CA SER A 112 -4.25 0.12 18.76
C SER A 112 -4.80 -0.10 17.33
N ASP A 113 -5.33 -1.30 17.04
CA ASP A 113 -5.88 -1.60 15.72
C ASP A 113 -6.94 -0.56 15.30
N PRO A 114 -6.75 0.17 14.19
CA PRO A 114 -7.72 1.15 13.70
C PRO A 114 -9.13 0.58 13.47
N VAL A 115 -9.23 -0.72 13.18
CA VAL A 115 -10.52 -1.41 12.99
C VAL A 115 -11.29 -1.50 14.31
N ASP A 116 -10.61 -1.81 15.41
CA ASP A 116 -11.26 -1.96 16.71
C ASP A 116 -11.70 -0.59 17.27
N ALA A 117 -10.89 0.45 17.03
CA ALA A 117 -11.26 1.83 17.35
C ALA A 117 -12.51 2.27 16.57
N ALA A 118 -12.56 1.99 15.27
CA ALA A 118 -13.71 2.29 14.42
C ALA A 118 -14.98 1.54 14.87
N LEU A 119 -14.85 0.28 15.31
CA LEU A 119 -15.97 -0.48 15.88
C LEU A 119 -16.56 0.22 17.10
N CYS A 120 -15.74 0.79 17.98
CA CYS A 120 -16.25 1.49 19.18
C CYS A 120 -17.12 2.68 18.79
N PHE A 121 -16.65 3.49 17.83
CA PHE A 121 -17.42 4.62 17.30
C PHE A 121 -18.68 4.17 16.54
N TYR A 122 -18.62 3.04 15.82
CA TYR A 122 -19.78 2.45 15.17
C TYR A 122 -20.85 2.02 16.18
N LYS A 123 -20.45 1.35 17.27
CA LYS A 123 -21.35 0.97 18.37
C LYS A 123 -21.99 2.20 19.01
N ALA A 124 -21.22 3.26 19.23
CA ALA A 124 -21.71 4.53 19.74
C ALA A 124 -22.73 5.20 18.79
N LEU A 125 -22.51 5.15 17.46
CA LEU A 125 -23.45 5.69 16.48
C LEU A 125 -24.79 4.95 16.45
N LYS A 126 -24.81 3.64 16.71
CA LYS A 126 -26.02 2.82 16.70
C LYS A 126 -26.99 3.15 17.83
N VAL A 127 -26.46 3.55 18.98
CA VAL A 127 -27.25 3.85 20.17
C VAL A 127 -27.62 5.34 20.28
N TYR A 128 -27.02 6.19 19.44
CA TYR A 128 -27.22 7.63 19.49
C TYR A 128 -28.47 8.06 18.69
N PRO A 129 -29.34 8.92 19.25
CA PRO A 129 -30.60 9.30 18.59
C PRO A 129 -30.41 10.16 17.33
N GLN A 130 -29.29 10.88 17.20
CA GLN A 130 -29.01 11.79 16.07
C GLN A 130 -27.63 11.51 15.44
N PRO A 131 -27.45 10.41 14.69
CA PRO A 131 -26.12 9.97 14.22
C PRO A 131 -25.41 11.00 13.32
N ARG A 132 -26.16 11.88 12.62
CA ARG A 132 -25.56 12.92 11.76
C ARG A 132 -24.77 13.97 12.53
N GLU A 133 -25.28 14.39 13.68
CA GLU A 133 -24.59 15.37 14.52
C GLU A 133 -23.29 14.76 15.05
N LEU A 134 -23.36 13.51 15.52
CA LEU A 134 -22.21 12.79 16.05
C LEU A 134 -21.12 12.55 15.00
N ILE A 135 -21.49 12.20 13.76
CA ILE A 135 -20.54 12.10 12.63
C ILE A 135 -19.79 13.42 12.41
N SER A 136 -20.48 14.56 12.51
CA SER A 136 -19.86 15.88 12.32
C SER A 136 -18.85 16.25 13.41
N ILE A 137 -19.00 15.68 14.61
CA ILE A 137 -18.05 15.82 15.71
C ILE A 137 -16.84 14.92 15.44
N TYR A 138 -17.07 13.66 15.07
CA TYR A 138 -15.99 12.73 14.77
C TYR A 138 -15.11 13.18 13.61
N ASP A 139 -15.68 13.80 12.57
CA ASP A 139 -14.91 14.38 11.46
C ASP A 139 -13.86 15.43 11.92
N LYS A 140 -14.09 16.05 13.09
CA LYS A 140 -13.19 17.06 13.67
C LYS A 140 -12.23 16.49 14.71
N THR A 141 -12.63 15.46 15.45
CA THR A 141 -11.89 14.97 16.63
C THR A 141 -11.14 13.67 16.38
N VAL A 142 -11.59 12.83 15.44
CA VAL A 142 -11.04 11.49 15.19
C VAL A 142 -10.05 11.51 14.01
N PRO A 143 -8.93 10.76 14.06
CA PRO A 143 -8.00 10.66 12.94
C PRO A 143 -8.63 10.08 11.66
N LYS A 144 -8.24 10.63 10.50
CA LYS A 144 -8.74 10.21 9.17
C LYS A 144 -8.72 8.69 8.90
N PRO A 145 -7.65 7.94 9.24
CA PRO A 145 -7.62 6.50 8.97
C PRO A 145 -8.74 5.72 9.67
N ILE A 146 -9.19 6.18 10.83
CA ILE A 146 -10.27 5.54 11.60
C ILE A 146 -11.63 5.96 11.03
N LEU A 147 -11.76 7.21 10.60
CA LEU A 147 -12.95 7.72 9.93
C LEU A 147 -13.24 7.01 8.59
N ASP A 148 -12.19 6.73 7.80
CA ASP A 148 -12.35 6.01 6.53
C ASP A 148 -12.88 4.58 6.76
N ILE A 149 -12.38 3.89 7.79
CA ILE A 149 -12.86 2.56 8.20
C ILE A 149 -14.29 2.64 8.75
N LEU A 150 -14.60 3.65 9.57
CA LEU A 150 -15.94 3.87 10.09
C LEU A 150 -16.95 4.11 8.95
N ALA A 151 -16.57 4.88 7.92
CA ALA A 151 -17.40 5.09 6.74
C ALA A 151 -17.67 3.78 5.98
N GLU A 152 -16.67 2.89 5.88
CA GLU A 152 -16.84 1.56 5.30
C GLU A 152 -17.78 0.68 6.15
N MET A 153 -17.67 0.72 7.48
CA MET A 153 -18.60 0.04 8.41
C MET A 153 -20.05 0.52 8.24
N ILE A 154 -20.25 1.84 8.14
CA ILE A 154 -21.57 2.44 7.90
C ILE A 154 -22.12 2.06 6.53
N ALA A 155 -21.28 1.99 5.49
CA ALA A 155 -21.71 1.57 4.16
C ALA A 155 -22.16 0.10 4.11
N VAL A 156 -21.62 -0.75 4.99
CA VAL A 156 -22.03 -2.16 5.15
C VAL A 156 -23.35 -2.28 5.91
N ASP A 157 -23.64 -1.39 6.87
CA ASP A 157 -24.89 -1.41 7.64
C ASP A 157 -25.89 -0.29 7.22
N PRO A 158 -26.91 -0.61 6.42
CA PRO A 158 -27.88 0.37 5.93
C PRO A 158 -28.84 0.91 7.01
N ASN A 159 -28.83 0.38 8.25
CA ASN A 159 -29.71 0.85 9.31
C ASN A 159 -29.24 2.19 9.91
N ILE A 160 -28.02 2.65 9.61
CA ILE A 160 -27.56 4.01 9.95
C ILE A 160 -27.95 4.94 8.79
N SER A 161 -29.14 5.54 8.87
CA SER A 161 -29.68 6.39 7.78
C SER A 161 -28.99 7.76 7.67
N VAL A 162 -27.80 7.78 7.06
CA VAL A 162 -27.07 9.03 6.74
C VAL A 162 -27.60 9.70 5.46
N SER A 163 -28.45 9.02 4.67
CA SER A 163 -29.03 9.57 3.43
C SER A 163 -30.13 10.61 3.72
N GLY A 164 -29.89 11.86 3.28
CA GLY A 164 -30.82 12.97 3.39
C GLY A 164 -32.16 12.71 2.71
N SER A 165 -33.24 12.63 3.50
CA SER A 165 -34.56 13.03 3.00
C SER A 165 -34.60 14.55 2.92
N SER A 166 -33.99 15.11 1.88
CA SER A 166 -34.35 16.43 1.38
C SER A 166 -35.64 16.28 0.58
N SER A 167 -36.78 16.45 1.25
CA SER A 167 -38.09 16.68 0.63
C SER A 167 -38.86 17.69 1.48
N ASP A 168 -38.24 18.86 1.64
CA ASP A 168 -38.92 20.10 2.00
C ASP A 168 -39.33 20.78 0.69
N ALA A 169 -40.56 20.53 0.25
CA ALA A 169 -41.26 21.34 -0.75
C ALA A 169 -42.75 20.95 -0.76
N GLY A 170 -43.58 21.73 -0.05
CA GLY A 170 -45.04 21.61 -0.19
C GLY A 170 -45.85 22.19 0.97
N HIS A 171 -45.59 23.44 1.37
CA HIS A 171 -46.49 24.19 2.24
C HIS A 171 -47.83 24.45 1.52
N PRO A 172 -49.01 24.15 2.12
CA PRO A 172 -50.30 24.44 1.52
C PRO A 172 -50.72 25.87 1.84
N THR A 173 -50.88 26.73 0.83
CA THR A 173 -51.64 27.98 0.99
C THR A 173 -53.03 27.80 0.41
N VAL A 174 -53.99 27.82 1.33
CA VAL A 174 -55.42 28.05 1.11
C VAL A 174 -55.60 29.53 0.78
N GLU A 175 -56.19 29.84 -0.36
CA GLU A 175 -57.26 30.84 -0.58
C GLU A 175 -57.79 30.73 -2.02
#